data_AF-A0A8J4SL85-F1
#
_entry.id   AF-A0A8J4SL85-F1
#
_cell.length_a   1.000
_cell.length_b   1.000
_cell.length_c   1.000
_cell.angle_alpha   90.00
_cell.angle_beta   90.00
_cell.angle_gamma   90.00
#
_symmetry.space_group_name_H-M   'P 1'
#
loop_
_entity.id
_entity.type
_entity.pdbx_description
1 polymer ?
#
loop_
_entity_poly.entity_id
_entity_poly.type
_entity_poly.pdbx_seq_one_letter_code
_entity_poly.pdbx_strand_id
1 'polypeptide(L)'
;TQLTSDKPYLERAVRGGEAIWIRGLLHKGCGLCHGSAGSGYALLDLYRTTNDEKYLYRAVKFAEWCTNCFENRTRIADRPYSLFEGLAGTLYFLADILDPKQARYPLLSGI
;
A
#
# COMPACT_ATOMS: atom_id res chain seq x y z
N THR A 1 -17.50 7.84 -0.54
CA THR A 1 -17.25 9.30 -0.58
C THR A 1 -16.93 9.84 -1.95
N GLN A 2 -16.01 9.25 -2.73
CA GLN A 2 -15.67 9.78 -4.06
C GLN A 2 -16.80 9.63 -5.11
N LEU A 3 -17.59 8.56 -5.04
CA LEU A 3 -18.72 8.33 -5.96
C LEU A 3 -20.08 8.68 -5.35
N THR A 4 -20.36 8.20 -4.13
CA THR A 4 -21.68 8.35 -3.49
C THR A 4 -21.73 9.41 -2.39
N SER A 5 -20.58 9.98 -2.00
CA SER A 5 -20.46 10.87 -0.84
C SER A 5 -20.91 10.31 0.53
N ASP A 6 -21.31 9.03 0.63
CA ASP A 6 -21.79 8.48 1.91
C ASP A 6 -20.67 8.28 2.94
N LYS A 7 -20.92 8.76 4.17
CA LYS A 7 -20.02 8.64 5.32
C LYS A 7 -19.71 7.20 5.75
N PRO A 8 -20.67 6.25 5.77
CA PRO A 8 -20.41 4.89 6.24
C PRO A 8 -19.32 4.15 5.46
N TYR A 9 -19.15 4.44 4.16
CA TYR A 9 -18.07 3.84 3.37
C TYR A 9 -16.70 4.37 3.77
N LEU A 10 -16.59 5.67 4.05
CA LEU A 10 -15.34 6.25 4.53
C LEU A 10 -14.97 5.70 5.91
N GLU A 11 -15.94 5.58 6.83
CA GLU A 11 -15.72 4.98 8.15
C GLU A 11 -15.22 3.54 8.04
N ARG A 12 -15.80 2.74 7.13
CA ARG A 12 -15.34 1.38 6.85
C ARG A 12 -13.92 1.35 6.28
N ALA A 13 -13.60 2.25 5.36
CA ALA A 13 -12.26 2.36 4.79
C ALA A 13 -11.24 2.75 5.88
N VAL A 14 -11.57 3.70 6.75
CA VAL A 14 -10.74 4.09 7.90
C VAL A 14 -10.48 2.90 8.82
N ARG A 15 -11.51 2.11 9.16
CA ARG A 15 -11.32 0.88 9.95
C ARG A 15 -10.42 -0.14 9.26
N GLY A 16 -10.54 -0.29 7.93
CA GLY A 16 -9.63 -1.10 7.12
C GLY A 16 -8.19 -0.60 7.20
N GLY A 17 -7.98 0.72 7.10
CA GLY A 17 -6.68 1.36 7.26
C GLY A 17 -6.06 1.17 8.64
N GLU A 18 -6.86 1.20 9.72
CA GLU A 18 -6.36 0.87 11.07
C GLU A 18 -5.94 -0.60 11.18
N ALA A 19 -6.69 -1.52 10.59
CA ALA A 19 -6.30 -2.93 10.56
C ALA A 19 -5.00 -3.15 9.78
N ILE A 20 -4.85 -2.46 8.63
CA ILE A 20 -3.63 -2.47 7.82
C ILE A 20 -2.46 -1.89 8.61
N TRP A 21 -2.65 -0.78 9.32
CA TRP A 21 -1.57 -0.21 10.14
C TRP A 21 -1.04 -1.19 11.19
N ILE A 22 -1.92 -1.95 11.83
CA ILE A 22 -1.55 -2.90 12.90
C ILE A 22 -0.93 -4.19 12.33
N ARG A 23 -1.36 -4.65 11.15
CA ARG A 23 -1.08 -6.03 10.67
C ARG A 23 -0.52 -6.12 9.24
N GLY A 24 -0.37 -5.00 8.54
CA GLY A 24 -0.04 -4.94 7.12
C GLY A 24 1.45 -5.07 6.80
N LEU A 25 2.33 -5.02 7.80
CA LEU A 25 3.74 -5.36 7.62
C LEU A 25 3.88 -6.88 7.53
N LEU A 26 3.89 -7.39 6.31
CA LEU A 26 3.89 -8.82 6.05
C LEU A 26 5.31 -9.36 5.91
N HIS A 27 5.66 -10.29 6.77
CA HIS A 27 6.89 -11.09 6.62
C HIS A 27 6.87 -12.02 5.41
N LYS A 28 5.71 -12.20 4.75
CA LYS A 28 5.60 -12.96 3.49
C LYS A 28 6.51 -12.38 2.40
N GLY A 29 6.70 -11.07 2.38
CA GLY A 29 7.37 -10.32 1.32
C GLY A 29 6.63 -9.01 1.02
N CYS A 30 7.21 -8.18 0.16
CA CYS A 30 6.73 -6.82 -0.08
C CYS A 30 6.04 -6.61 -1.42
N GLY A 31 5.60 -7.67 -2.10
CA GLY A 31 4.84 -7.56 -3.35
C GLY A 31 3.50 -6.84 -3.20
N LEU A 32 2.81 -6.60 -4.31
CA LEU A 32 1.56 -5.83 -4.34
C LEU A 32 0.30 -6.64 -3.99
N CYS A 33 0.21 -7.90 -4.41
CA CYS A 33 -1.02 -8.70 -4.28
C CYS A 33 -1.35 -9.04 -2.81
N HIS A 34 -0.31 -9.34 -2.03
CA HIS A 34 -0.43 -9.80 -0.64
C HIS A 34 0.88 -9.58 0.11
N GLY A 35 1.49 -8.42 -0.10
CA GLY A 35 2.71 -7.97 0.57
C GLY A 35 2.57 -6.56 1.11
N SER A 36 3.61 -6.10 1.79
CA SER A 36 3.62 -4.78 2.44
C SER A 36 3.43 -3.62 1.46
N ALA A 37 3.95 -3.67 0.23
CA ALA A 37 3.74 -2.58 -0.73
C ALA A 37 2.25 -2.38 -1.07
N GLY A 38 1.52 -3.47 -1.29
CA GLY A 38 0.07 -3.39 -1.52
C GLY A 38 -0.70 -2.83 -0.32
N SER A 39 -0.25 -3.16 0.89
CA SER A 39 -0.80 -2.57 2.11
C SER A 39 -0.51 -1.07 2.23
N GLY A 40 0.68 -0.64 1.80
CA GLY A 40 1.05 0.78 1.72
C GLY A 40 0.14 1.57 0.78
N TYR A 41 -0.23 1.01 -0.36
CA TYR A 41 -1.18 1.64 -1.29
C TYR A 41 -2.55 1.90 -0.69
N ALA A 42 -3.10 0.98 0.12
CA ALA A 42 -4.38 1.22 0.77
C ALA A 42 -4.34 2.43 1.73
N LEU A 43 -3.19 2.67 2.36
CA LEU A 43 -2.96 3.85 3.19
C LEU A 43 -2.79 5.11 2.32
N LEU A 44 -2.13 5.03 1.16
CA LEU A 44 -2.08 6.13 0.19
C LEU A 44 -3.47 6.50 -0.34
N ASP A 45 -4.32 5.53 -0.60
CA ASP A 45 -5.70 5.80 -1.05
C ASP A 45 -6.53 6.49 0.04
N LEU A 46 -6.32 6.14 1.32
CA LEU A 46 -6.91 6.87 2.44
C LEU A 46 -6.37 8.29 2.52
N TYR A 47 -5.06 8.49 2.38
CA TYR A 47 -4.46 9.83 2.31
C TYR A 47 -5.09 10.65 1.19
N ARG A 48 -5.15 10.13 -0.02
CA ARG A 48 -5.73 10.82 -1.19
C ARG A 48 -7.21 11.16 -1.00
N THR A 49 -7.94 10.33 -0.27
CA THR A 49 -9.38 10.53 -0.02
C THR A 49 -9.66 11.51 1.11
N THR A 50 -8.83 11.52 2.15
CA THR A 50 -9.07 12.28 3.39
C THR A 50 -8.23 13.53 3.51
N ASN A 51 -7.10 13.58 2.79
CA ASN A 51 -6.02 14.55 2.95
C ASN A 51 -5.46 14.62 4.39
N ASP A 52 -5.60 13.52 5.16
CA ASP A 52 -5.04 13.39 6.51
C ASP A 52 -3.61 12.82 6.42
N GLU A 53 -2.65 13.68 6.77
CA GLU A 53 -1.20 13.40 6.78
C GLU A 53 -0.82 12.18 7.62
N LYS A 54 -1.66 11.77 8.58
CA LYS A 54 -1.50 10.50 9.32
C LYS A 54 -1.37 9.32 8.35
N TYR A 55 -2.17 9.26 7.29
CA TYR A 55 -2.13 8.13 6.36
C TYR A 55 -0.92 8.19 5.43
N LEU A 56 -0.47 9.40 5.06
CA LEU A 56 0.78 9.57 4.30
C LEU A 56 1.97 9.07 5.12
N TYR A 57 2.07 9.49 6.38
CA TYR A 57 3.12 9.02 7.29
C TYR A 57 3.14 7.49 7.39
N ARG A 58 1.96 6.87 7.55
CA ARG A 58 1.85 5.41 7.63
C ARG A 58 2.28 4.73 6.32
N ALA A 59 1.89 5.26 5.16
CA ALA A 59 2.36 4.75 3.87
C ALA A 59 3.89 4.85 3.72
N VAL A 60 4.49 5.95 4.16
CA VAL A 60 5.96 6.13 4.18
C VAL A 60 6.64 5.10 5.08
N LYS A 61 6.06 4.76 6.22
CA LYS A 61 6.57 3.66 7.08
C LYS A 61 6.52 2.29 6.40
N PHE A 62 5.52 2.06 5.55
CA PHE A 62 5.46 0.85 4.73
C PHE A 62 6.52 0.88 3.61
N ALA A 63 6.80 2.05 3.02
CA ALA A 63 7.90 2.21 2.07
C ALA A 63 9.26 1.96 2.71
N GLU A 64 9.51 2.49 3.91
CA GLU A 64 10.71 2.22 4.71
C GLU A 64 10.86 0.72 5.02
N TRP A 65 9.77 0.02 5.36
CA TRP A 65 9.82 -1.44 5.49
C TRP A 65 10.21 -2.15 4.19
N CYS A 66 9.73 -1.64 3.05
CA CYS A 66 10.00 -2.20 1.73
C CYS A 66 11.44 -1.98 1.25
N THR A 67 12.16 -0.97 1.74
CA THR A 67 13.59 -0.81 1.38
C THR A 67 14.44 -1.95 1.93
N ASN A 68 14.07 -2.50 3.10
CA ASN A 68 14.73 -3.66 3.72
C ASN A 68 14.01 -4.98 3.41
N CYS A 69 13.26 -5.05 2.30
CA CYS A 69 12.40 -6.20 2.00
C CYS A 69 13.15 -7.54 1.92
N PHE A 70 14.42 -7.50 1.48
CA PHE A 70 15.25 -8.70 1.35
C PHE A 70 15.56 -9.34 2.71
N GLU A 71 15.67 -8.54 3.75
CA GLU A 71 15.96 -8.95 5.14
C GLU A 71 14.67 -9.31 5.88
N ASN A 72 13.60 -8.55 5.62
CA ASN A 72 12.33 -8.67 6.33
C ASN A 72 11.46 -9.87 5.93
N ARG A 73 11.72 -10.47 4.75
CA ARG A 73 10.92 -11.56 4.19
C ARG A 73 11.33 -12.93 4.74
N THR A 74 10.35 -13.82 4.89
CA THR A 74 10.55 -15.22 5.31
C THR A 74 10.58 -16.20 4.14
N ARG A 75 10.19 -15.76 2.94
CA ARG A 75 10.22 -16.58 1.72
C ARG A 75 10.49 -15.77 0.48
N ILE A 76 10.92 -16.46 -0.58
CA ILE A 76 11.01 -15.94 -1.94
C ILE A 76 9.65 -16.17 -2.61
N ALA A 77 9.16 -15.19 -3.38
CA ALA A 77 7.92 -15.31 -4.14
C ALA A 77 8.07 -16.30 -5.31
N ASP A 78 6.96 -16.91 -5.74
CA ASP A 78 6.96 -17.89 -6.85
C ASP A 78 7.45 -17.25 -8.16
N ARG A 79 7.10 -15.97 -8.37
CA ARG A 79 7.66 -15.12 -9.44
C ARG A 79 8.40 -13.92 -8.83
N PRO A 80 9.69 -14.07 -8.46
CA PRO A 80 10.45 -13.08 -7.66
C PRO A 80 10.56 -11.68 -8.25
N TYR A 81 10.40 -11.54 -9.56
CA TYR A 81 10.55 -10.27 -10.29
C TYR A 81 9.24 -9.79 -10.93
N SER A 82 8.12 -10.48 -10.70
CA SER A 82 6.82 -10.09 -11.23
C SER A 82 6.26 -8.83 -10.57
N LEU A 83 5.28 -8.19 -11.21
CA LEU A 83 4.60 -7.01 -10.68
C LEU A 83 3.81 -7.31 -9.39
N PHE A 84 3.07 -8.42 -9.35
CA PHE A 84 2.13 -8.65 -8.24
C PHE A 84 2.74 -9.37 -7.03
N GLU A 85 3.74 -10.21 -7.24
CA GLU A 85 4.36 -10.99 -6.15
C GLU A 85 5.77 -10.52 -5.81
N GLY A 86 6.46 -9.96 -6.81
CA GLY A 86 7.90 -9.80 -6.80
C GLY A 86 8.38 -8.36 -6.65
N LEU A 87 9.67 -8.20 -6.93
CA LEU A 87 10.41 -6.95 -6.79
C LEU A 87 9.85 -5.81 -7.64
N ALA A 88 9.33 -6.10 -8.83
CA ALA A 88 8.77 -5.06 -9.70
C ALA A 88 7.60 -4.33 -9.01
N GLY A 89 6.77 -5.05 -8.25
CA GLY A 89 5.70 -4.45 -7.46
C GLY A 89 6.19 -3.56 -6.32
N THR A 90 7.20 -4.03 -5.59
CA THR A 90 7.83 -3.25 -4.53
C THR A 90 8.44 -1.96 -5.07
N LEU A 91 9.19 -2.05 -6.18
CA LEU A 91 9.81 -0.90 -6.84
C LEU A 91 8.76 0.08 -7.37
N TYR A 92 7.67 -0.44 -7.93
CA TYR A 92 6.57 0.40 -8.40
C TYR A 92 6.01 1.25 -7.26
N PHE A 93 5.68 0.64 -6.12
CA PHE A 93 5.22 1.37 -4.94
C PHE A 93 6.23 2.41 -4.43
N LEU A 94 7.52 2.05 -4.37
CA LEU A 94 8.58 2.97 -3.93
C LEU A 94 8.79 4.16 -4.88
N ALA A 95 8.58 3.97 -6.18
CA ALA A 95 8.62 5.06 -7.14
C ALA A 95 7.37 5.94 -7.03
N ASP A 96 6.20 5.32 -6.88
CA ASP A 96 4.91 6.00 -6.91
C ASP A 96 4.67 6.85 -5.65
N ILE A 97 5.21 6.44 -4.49
CA ILE A 97 5.15 7.23 -3.26
C ILE A 97 5.93 8.55 -3.34
N LEU A 98 6.76 8.76 -4.37
CA LEU A 98 7.42 10.05 -4.61
C LEU A 98 6.43 11.14 -5.04
N ASP A 99 5.26 10.75 -5.59
CA ASP A 99 4.12 11.64 -5.82
C ASP A 99 2.84 11.06 -5.19
N PRO A 100 2.66 11.18 -3.86
CA PRO A 100 1.57 10.53 -3.13
C PRO A 100 0.16 10.92 -3.60
N LYS A 101 0.00 12.10 -4.19
CA LYS A 101 -1.30 12.58 -4.68
C LYS A 101 -1.70 11.88 -5.97
N GLN A 102 -0.71 11.55 -6.80
CA GLN A 102 -0.92 10.84 -8.06
C GLN A 102 -0.73 9.33 -7.94
N ALA A 103 -0.20 8.83 -6.83
CA ALA A 103 -0.03 7.41 -6.61
C ALA A 103 -1.34 6.62 -6.83
N ARG A 104 -1.23 5.49 -7.53
CA ARG A 104 -2.35 4.60 -7.91
C ARG A 104 -1.90 3.15 -7.87
N TYR A 105 -2.70 2.30 -7.25
CA TYR A 105 -2.46 0.86 -7.32
C TYR A 105 -2.54 0.41 -8.79
N PRO A 106 -1.47 -0.21 -9.33
CA PRO A 106 -1.37 -0.46 -10.76
C PRO A 106 -2.49 -1.38 -11.25
N LEU A 107 -3.06 -1.05 -12.41
CA LEU A 107 -4.11 -1.81 -13.11
C LEU A 107 -5.49 -1.89 -12.40
N LEU A 108 -5.63 -1.38 -11.17
CA LEU A 108 -6.89 -1.43 -10.42
C LEU A 108 -7.45 -0.05 -10.07
N SER A 109 -6.60 0.97 -9.90
CA SER A 109 -7.05 2.31 -9.46
C SER A 109 -7.36 3.27 -10.61
N GLY A 110 -7.78 2.77 -11.78
CA GLY A 110 -8.14 3.56 -12.95
C GLY A 110 -9.61 4.01 -12.92
N ILE A 111 -9.91 5.10 -12.22
CA ILE A 111 -11.05 5.99 -12.47
C ILE A 111 -10.55 7.43 -12.32
#